data_AF-A0A9P0JGU5-F1
#
_entry.id   AF-A0A9P0JGU5-F1
#
_cell.length_a   1.000
_cell.length_b   1.000
_cell.length_c   1.000
_cell.angle_alpha   90.00
_cell.angle_beta   90.00
_cell.angle_gamma   90.00
#
_symmetry.space_group_name_H-M   'P 1'
#
loop_
_entity.id
_entity.type
_entity.pdbx_description
1 polymer ?
#
loop_
_entity_poly.entity_id
_entity_poly.type
_entity_poly.pdbx_seq_one_letter_code
_entity_poly.pdbx_strand_id
1 'polypeptide(L)'
;MSDLKMFKSTLEENKNSLIIIEQVLEASMNLTSDSQTKLSLADRIKNLQTAQDILLNNEHLTKLDVYKPLMREHQRLTDVLHSNCIAAWRKKIEWSENDSDSQDSWRVILKISGSQEDICDTILALQHFDSLNIEVKQFADKLINLIVKPIIIQNLQVDVVKFVNVSTMTLKVSNNEDEFLSAIIKKLKNVFEFLSSTLPADINEIQIMSYLGSYASQQFCKHFKDIVIFNAIPVKYHNLNNFREDLNEVLEFNKYLSELGFFEESNDELIKYVENIDNLFFTKISQLYYDRARTIIKKDLHDLVEVNNENRWSPDEDVVDDNGFCQKIFAYPQSKVSKSLLEFLDLIDTVASEMSSIPENSTWRYHDILNNITIMYCDVIPLQHCKVLEFHPQQSAVLYNNIMYFTRKLAELSPTYKNLLIVHLLEKLKNLASEILHSQCKQQITQIEKIVNQSDIISMAVNSNLGYSVEKSMSQCYDLLSILSGLWRDILPSTVYCKFIGYSCNGLFECLVNKLFTLEDISATSAEQYSSIFNKIVKDIPTLFPEPKEVHRYVPKWWQLNELVYILSSSMKDIENRWADGKGPLANELKVDQIKCLLKALFQNTDRRAALLKHILATAQS
;
A
#
# COMPACT_ATOMS: atom_id res chain seq x y z
N MET A 1 33.67 73.31 59.61
CA MET A 1 34.72 72.48 58.95
C MET A 1 34.19 71.15 58.43
N SER A 2 33.14 70.57 59.03
CA SER A 2 32.45 69.36 58.54
C SER A 2 31.68 69.60 57.23
N ASP A 3 30.97 70.72 57.09
CA ASP A 3 30.17 71.02 55.88
C ASP A 3 31.01 71.23 54.62
N LEU A 4 32.23 71.78 54.77
CA LEU A 4 33.16 72.02 53.66
C LEU A 4 33.80 70.73 53.11
N LYS A 5 34.00 69.73 53.97
CA LYS A 5 34.44 68.38 53.56
C LYS A 5 33.31 67.62 52.86
N MET A 6 32.08 67.76 53.36
CA MET A 6 30.90 67.17 52.73
C MET A 6 30.65 67.78 51.35
N PHE A 7 30.69 69.11 51.22
CA PHE A 7 30.56 69.80 49.93
C PHE A 7 31.63 69.39 48.91
N LYS A 8 32.88 69.21 49.35
CA LYS A 8 33.97 68.77 48.47
C LYS A 8 33.74 67.34 47.97
N SER A 9 33.32 66.42 48.86
CA SER A 9 32.95 65.05 48.49
C SER A 9 31.81 65.01 47.48
N THR A 10 30.75 65.80 47.71
CA THR A 10 29.59 65.88 46.80
C THR A 10 29.98 66.51 45.46
N LEU A 11 30.93 67.46 45.44
CA LEU A 11 31.45 68.06 44.21
C LEU A 11 32.31 67.07 43.40
N GLU A 12 33.12 66.25 44.08
CA GLU A 12 33.92 65.18 43.47
C GLU A 12 33.04 64.04 42.93
N GLU A 13 32.00 63.66 43.67
CA GLU A 13 30.96 62.72 43.21
C GLU A 13 30.21 63.26 41.99
N ASN A 14 29.77 64.52 42.02
CA ASN A 14 29.10 65.15 40.88
C ASN A 14 30.02 65.31 39.67
N LYS A 15 31.32 65.61 39.87
CA LYS A 15 32.31 65.70 38.79
C LYS A 15 32.58 64.34 38.14
N ASN A 16 32.74 63.28 38.93
CA ASN A 16 32.90 61.92 38.41
C ASN A 16 31.62 61.46 37.70
N SER A 17 30.45 61.81 38.23
CA SER A 17 29.16 61.56 37.58
C SER A 17 29.06 62.29 36.23
N LEU A 18 29.52 63.54 36.15
CA LEU A 18 29.53 64.33 34.92
C LEU A 18 30.45 63.73 33.86
N ILE A 19 31.67 63.31 34.23
CA ILE A 19 32.62 62.67 33.31
C ILE A 19 32.04 61.34 32.77
N ILE A 20 31.37 60.57 33.62
CA ILE A 20 30.75 59.30 33.23
C ILE A 20 29.51 59.53 32.37
N ILE A 21 28.69 60.54 32.68
CA ILE A 21 27.57 60.98 31.83
C ILE A 21 28.09 61.49 30.48
N GLU A 22 29.20 62.21 30.44
CA GLU A 22 29.82 62.76 29.22
C GLU A 22 30.40 61.63 28.34
N GLN A 23 31.03 60.61 28.93
CA GLN A 23 31.52 59.44 28.20
C GLN A 23 30.39 58.51 27.72
N VAL A 24 29.32 58.36 28.51
CA VAL A 24 28.11 57.64 28.06
C VAL A 24 27.36 58.44 26.99
N LEU A 25 27.35 59.77 27.08
CA LEU A 25 26.82 60.65 26.04
C LEU A 25 27.65 60.55 24.76
N GLU A 26 28.98 60.52 24.84
CA GLU A 26 29.89 60.37 23.69
C GLU A 26 29.76 58.99 23.04
N ALA A 27 29.58 57.92 23.84
CA ALA A 27 29.20 56.61 23.35
C ALA A 27 27.80 56.61 22.71
N SER A 28 26.84 57.37 23.24
CA SER A 28 25.48 57.49 22.70
C SER A 28 25.38 58.33 21.42
N MET A 29 26.19 59.39 21.28
CA MET A 29 26.21 60.28 20.11
C MET A 29 26.74 59.56 18.86
N ASN A 30 27.59 58.55 19.04
CA ASN A 30 28.10 57.72 17.96
C ASN A 30 27.12 56.61 17.50
N LEU A 31 25.93 56.53 18.10
CA LEU A 31 24.90 55.53 17.78
C LEU A 31 23.73 56.08 16.96
N THR A 32 23.50 57.39 17.01
CA THR A 32 22.51 58.06 16.15
C THR A 32 23.10 58.24 14.77
N SER A 33 22.45 57.59 13.81
CA SER A 33 22.66 57.69 12.37
C SER A 33 23.17 59.06 11.91
N ASP A 34 24.47 59.16 11.64
CA ASP A 34 24.89 60.03 10.57
C ASP A 34 26.09 59.44 9.83
N SER A 35 25.96 59.49 8.52
CA SER A 35 26.86 58.99 7.47
C SER A 35 28.30 59.54 7.50
N GLN A 36 28.75 60.12 8.61
CA GLN A 36 30.05 60.79 8.76
C GLN A 36 31.05 60.05 9.68
N THR A 37 30.63 59.07 10.48
CA THR A 37 31.55 58.25 11.28
C THR A 37 31.73 56.85 10.67
N LYS A 38 32.86 56.65 9.97
CA LYS A 38 33.35 55.36 9.45
C LYS A 38 33.79 54.40 10.58
N LEU A 39 32.97 54.19 11.60
CA LEU A 39 33.25 53.20 12.65
C LEU A 39 32.53 51.89 12.29
N SER A 40 33.29 50.79 12.28
CA SER A 40 32.79 49.44 12.03
C SER A 40 31.76 49.02 13.10
N LEU A 41 30.94 48.00 12.82
CA LEU A 41 30.02 47.46 13.82
C LEU A 41 30.79 46.91 15.05
N ALA A 42 31.98 46.35 14.83
CA ALA A 42 32.87 45.87 15.87
C ALA A 42 33.34 47.01 16.80
N ASP A 43 33.72 48.17 16.25
CA ASP A 43 34.13 49.33 17.05
C ASP A 43 32.97 49.89 17.89
N ARG A 44 31.75 49.87 17.34
CA ARG A 44 30.54 50.30 18.07
C ARG A 44 30.23 49.40 19.26
N ILE A 45 30.42 48.08 19.09
CA ILE A 45 30.24 47.09 20.17
C ILE A 45 31.32 47.26 21.24
N LYS A 46 32.58 47.44 20.83
CA LYS A 46 33.68 47.66 21.77
C LYS A 46 33.47 48.91 22.62
N ASN A 47 32.95 49.99 22.02
CA ASN A 47 32.63 51.22 22.74
C ASN A 47 31.48 51.01 23.75
N LEU A 48 30.46 50.23 23.39
CA LEU A 48 29.39 49.85 24.34
C LEU A 48 29.91 48.99 25.49
N GLN A 49 30.79 48.03 25.22
CA GLN A 49 31.40 47.18 26.25
C GLN A 49 32.22 48.02 27.23
N THR A 50 33.03 48.97 26.74
CA THR A 50 33.76 49.88 27.62
C THR A 50 32.82 50.74 28.48
N ALA A 51 31.68 51.18 27.93
CA ALA A 51 30.67 51.91 28.69
C ALA A 51 30.00 51.01 29.75
N GLN A 52 29.75 49.73 29.42
CA GLN A 52 29.19 48.75 30.33
C GLN A 52 30.15 48.44 31.51
N ASP A 53 31.44 48.24 31.22
CA ASP A 53 32.46 47.99 32.23
C ASP A 53 32.60 49.16 33.20
N ILE A 54 32.50 50.40 32.71
CA ILE A 54 32.52 51.60 33.55
C ILE A 54 31.28 51.69 34.43
N LEU A 55 30.11 51.28 33.92
CA LEU A 55 28.86 51.28 34.68
C LEU A 55 28.84 50.23 35.80
N LEU A 56 29.42 49.04 35.56
CA LEU A 56 29.45 47.93 36.51
C LEU A 56 30.58 48.01 37.55
N ASN A 57 31.77 48.49 37.17
CA ASN A 57 32.96 48.43 38.04
C ASN A 57 33.10 49.61 39.03
N ASN A 58 32.23 50.62 38.93
CA ASN A 58 32.29 51.78 39.82
C ASN A 58 31.23 51.68 40.93
N GLU A 59 31.59 51.16 42.10
CA GLU A 59 30.69 51.04 43.27
C GLU A 59 30.04 52.37 43.68
N HIS A 60 30.72 53.50 43.44
CA HIS A 60 30.23 54.84 43.73
C HIS A 60 29.06 55.29 42.82
N LEU A 61 28.93 54.73 41.61
CA LEU A 61 27.85 55.09 40.68
C LEU A 61 26.50 54.53 41.13
N THR A 62 26.49 53.37 41.78
CA THR A 62 25.25 52.69 42.23
C THR A 62 24.43 53.51 43.23
N LYS A 63 25.04 54.51 43.87
CA LYS A 63 24.45 55.40 44.89
C LYS A 63 23.83 56.68 44.32
N LEU A 64 23.99 56.94 43.02
CA LEU A 64 23.48 58.14 42.35
C LEU A 64 22.05 57.93 41.84
N ASP A 65 21.19 58.95 41.98
CA ASP A 65 19.82 58.92 41.44
C ASP A 65 19.78 58.73 39.91
N VAL A 66 20.84 59.14 39.21
CA VAL A 66 20.99 59.08 37.75
C VAL A 66 21.38 57.68 37.25
N TYR A 67 21.86 56.79 38.12
CA TYR A 67 22.34 55.45 37.74
C TYR A 67 21.26 54.59 37.09
N LYS A 68 20.05 54.56 37.66
CA LYS A 68 18.91 53.80 37.09
C LYS A 68 18.50 54.32 35.70
N PRO A 69 18.33 55.65 35.48
CA PRO A 69 18.16 56.21 34.14
C PRO A 69 19.28 55.87 33.16
N LEU A 70 20.54 55.95 33.59
CA LEU A 70 21.70 55.70 32.72
C LEU A 70 21.79 54.23 32.29
N MET A 71 21.52 53.30 33.21
CA MET A 71 21.41 51.88 32.92
C MET A 71 20.27 51.56 31.95
N ARG A 72 19.11 52.22 32.09
CA ARG A 72 17.99 52.07 31.14
C ARG A 72 18.36 52.57 29.74
N GLU A 73 19.07 53.69 29.66
CA GLU A 73 19.50 54.24 28.37
C GLU A 73 20.58 53.38 27.72
N HIS A 74 21.54 52.88 28.49
CA HIS A 74 22.51 51.89 28.00
C HIS A 74 21.79 50.64 27.46
N GLN A 75 20.83 50.08 28.21
CA GLN A 75 20.04 48.93 27.73
C GLN A 75 19.29 49.26 26.44
N ARG A 76 18.63 50.43 26.36
CA ARG A 76 17.93 50.88 25.16
C ARG A 76 18.88 50.97 23.95
N LEU A 77 20.08 51.49 24.15
CA LEU A 77 21.10 51.61 23.10
C LEU A 77 21.63 50.24 22.67
N THR A 78 21.83 49.32 23.60
CA THR A 78 22.18 47.92 23.35
C THR A 78 21.11 47.23 22.51
N ASP A 79 19.82 47.41 22.85
CA ASP A 79 18.70 46.84 22.09
C ASP A 79 18.60 47.43 20.67
N VAL A 80 18.83 48.72 20.50
CA VAL A 80 18.85 49.40 19.19
C VAL A 80 20.03 48.90 18.35
N LEU A 81 21.23 48.76 18.92
CA LEU A 81 22.38 48.22 18.21
C LEU A 81 22.18 46.77 17.81
N HIS A 82 21.61 45.96 18.70
CA HIS A 82 21.24 44.58 18.42
C HIS A 82 20.29 44.49 17.22
N SER A 83 19.22 45.30 17.22
CA SER A 83 18.27 45.39 16.09
C SER A 83 18.95 45.85 14.79
N ASN A 84 19.85 46.83 14.87
CA ASN A 84 20.62 47.31 13.73
C ASN A 84 21.57 46.23 13.16
N CYS A 85 22.18 45.40 14.02
CA CYS A 85 23.04 44.30 13.59
C CYS A 85 22.24 43.23 12.82
N ILE A 86 21.06 42.86 13.32
CA ILE A 86 20.14 41.94 12.62
C ILE A 86 19.69 42.55 11.30
N ALA A 87 19.30 43.82 11.28
CA ALA A 87 18.89 44.51 10.06
C ALA A 87 20.03 44.60 9.03
N ALA A 88 21.27 44.85 9.48
CA ALA A 88 22.46 44.87 8.62
C ALA A 88 22.72 43.49 8.00
N TRP A 89 22.65 42.42 8.79
CA TRP A 89 22.76 41.04 8.30
C TRP A 89 21.71 40.72 7.25
N ARG A 90 20.43 40.98 7.56
CA ARG A 90 19.32 40.70 6.64
C ARG A 90 19.35 41.56 5.38
N LYS A 91 19.89 42.78 5.44
CA LYS A 91 20.10 43.63 4.25
C LYS A 91 21.23 43.11 3.37
N LYS A 92 22.24 42.44 3.94
CA LYS A 92 23.33 41.84 3.18
C LYS A 92 22.90 40.57 2.45
N ILE A 93 21.92 39.85 2.97
CA ILE A 93 21.42 38.60 2.39
C ILE A 93 19.99 38.82 1.86
N GLU A 94 19.89 39.09 0.56
CA GLU A 94 18.62 39.29 -0.12
C GLU A 94 18.19 37.98 -0.81
N TRP A 95 16.95 37.58 -0.56
CA TRP A 95 16.28 36.46 -1.23
C TRP A 95 15.17 37.02 -2.11
N SER A 96 15.09 36.59 -3.36
CA SER A 96 13.93 36.88 -4.20
C SER A 96 13.43 35.61 -4.87
N GLU A 97 12.11 35.47 -4.89
CA GLU A 97 11.39 34.34 -5.45
C GLU A 97 10.48 34.85 -6.58
N ASN A 98 10.33 34.04 -7.61
CA ASN A 98 9.48 34.38 -8.75
C ASN A 98 8.68 33.14 -9.17
N ASP A 99 7.36 33.28 -9.16
CA ASP A 99 6.39 32.23 -9.43
C ASP A 99 6.09 32.05 -10.94
N SER A 100 6.78 32.78 -11.83
CA SER A 100 6.53 32.65 -13.26
C SER A 100 7.07 31.32 -13.81
N ASP A 101 6.20 30.53 -14.44
CA ASP A 101 6.53 29.23 -15.06
C ASP A 101 7.23 29.34 -16.43
N SER A 102 7.71 30.52 -16.83
CA SER A 102 8.43 30.68 -18.10
C SER A 102 9.78 29.95 -18.10
N GLN A 103 10.12 29.30 -19.22
CA GLN A 103 11.35 28.49 -19.35
C GLN A 103 12.66 29.27 -19.12
N ASP A 104 12.65 30.61 -19.27
CA ASP A 104 13.82 31.48 -19.06
C ASP A 104 13.78 32.32 -17.77
N SER A 105 12.72 32.20 -16.96
CA SER A 105 12.65 32.96 -15.70
C SER A 105 13.43 32.28 -14.59
N TRP A 106 14.21 33.08 -13.86
CA TRP A 106 14.79 32.67 -12.59
C TRP A 106 13.66 32.37 -11.59
N ARG A 107 13.84 31.30 -10.80
CA ARG A 107 12.89 30.91 -9.74
C ARG A 107 13.28 31.51 -8.40
N VAL A 108 14.58 31.44 -8.08
CA VAL A 108 15.14 31.96 -6.83
C VAL A 108 16.45 32.67 -7.12
N ILE A 109 16.65 33.82 -6.48
CA ILE A 109 17.93 34.53 -6.46
C ILE A 109 18.36 34.70 -5.01
N LEU A 110 19.58 34.27 -4.71
CA LEU A 110 20.31 34.59 -3.49
C LEU A 110 21.38 35.63 -3.81
N LYS A 111 21.29 36.80 -3.18
CA LYS A 111 22.26 37.89 -3.34
C LYS A 111 22.92 38.19 -2.00
N ILE A 112 24.24 38.08 -1.98
CA ILE A 112 25.09 38.41 -0.84
C ILE A 112 25.87 39.68 -1.18
N SER A 113 25.64 40.75 -0.40
CA SER A 113 26.21 42.08 -0.62
C SER A 113 27.20 42.44 0.50
N GLY A 114 28.39 42.90 0.14
CA GLY A 114 29.47 43.29 1.06
C GLY A 114 30.81 42.63 0.72
N SER A 115 31.91 43.21 1.20
CA SER A 115 33.21 42.52 1.20
C SER A 115 33.24 41.43 2.27
N GLN A 116 34.18 40.48 2.20
CA GLN A 116 34.32 39.46 3.24
C GLN A 116 34.57 40.09 4.62
N GLU A 117 35.36 41.16 4.69
CA GLU A 117 35.62 41.93 5.92
C GLU A 117 34.33 42.54 6.48
N ASP A 118 33.49 43.14 5.63
CA ASP A 118 32.20 43.69 6.07
C ASP A 118 31.29 42.59 6.64
N ILE A 119 31.27 41.41 6.04
CA ILE A 119 30.46 40.26 6.49
C ILE A 119 31.02 39.74 7.82
N CYS A 120 32.34 39.64 7.98
CA CYS A 120 33.00 39.30 9.24
C CYS A 120 32.54 40.21 10.38
N ASP A 121 32.57 41.52 10.16
CA ASP A 121 32.18 42.52 11.17
C ASP A 121 30.73 42.33 11.64
N THR A 122 29.85 41.91 10.73
CA THR A 122 28.44 41.67 11.05
C THR A 122 28.24 40.37 11.83
N ILE A 123 29.04 39.35 11.54
CA ILE A 123 28.98 38.05 12.22
C ILE A 123 29.53 38.15 13.63
N LEU A 124 30.67 38.83 13.81
CA LEU A 124 31.22 39.15 15.14
C LEU A 124 30.21 39.94 15.98
N ALA A 125 29.51 40.88 15.34
CA ALA A 125 28.47 41.64 16.02
C ALA A 125 27.28 40.77 16.46
N LEU A 126 26.83 39.85 15.61
CA LEU A 126 25.74 38.92 15.94
C LEU A 126 26.14 37.90 17.02
N GLN A 127 27.41 37.48 17.04
CA GLN A 127 27.93 36.59 18.07
C GLN A 127 27.92 37.28 19.45
N HIS A 128 28.32 38.54 19.52
CA HIS A 128 28.29 39.32 20.77
C HIS A 128 26.90 39.37 21.41
N PHE A 129 25.84 39.37 20.60
CA PHE A 129 24.45 39.40 21.06
C PHE A 129 23.77 38.03 21.09
N ASP A 130 24.51 36.92 21.05
CA ASP A 130 24.01 35.53 21.04
C ASP A 130 22.92 35.23 19.98
N SER A 131 22.87 36.04 18.91
CA SER A 131 21.80 36.00 17.91
C SER A 131 22.24 35.34 16.60
N LEU A 132 23.53 35.04 16.48
CA LEU A 132 24.12 34.36 15.32
C LEU A 132 23.42 33.03 15.02
N ASN A 133 23.19 32.20 16.04
CA ASN A 133 22.55 30.89 15.88
C ASN A 133 21.16 30.97 15.24
N ILE A 134 20.36 31.96 15.63
CA ILE A 134 19.00 32.13 15.12
C ILE A 134 19.04 32.52 13.63
N GLU A 135 19.88 33.49 13.27
CA GLU A 135 19.95 33.97 11.90
C GLU A 135 20.62 32.97 10.96
N VAL A 136 21.65 32.24 11.42
CA VAL A 136 22.28 31.16 10.65
C VAL A 136 21.32 30.00 10.45
N LYS A 137 20.52 29.64 11.47
CA LYS A 137 19.48 28.61 11.32
C LYS A 137 18.42 29.02 10.29
N GLN A 138 17.94 30.27 10.32
CA GLN A 138 16.99 30.77 9.32
C GLN A 138 17.59 30.76 7.91
N PHE A 139 18.87 31.12 7.78
CA PHE A 139 19.59 31.04 6.51
C PHE A 139 19.70 29.58 6.03
N ALA A 140 20.08 28.65 6.91
CA ALA A 140 20.17 27.23 6.62
C ALA A 140 18.82 26.65 6.15
N ASP A 141 17.73 26.97 6.85
CA ASP A 141 16.39 26.54 6.46
C ASP A 141 15.98 27.08 5.08
N LYS A 142 16.29 28.35 4.78
CA LYS A 142 16.04 28.94 3.45
C LYS A 142 16.92 28.32 2.37
N LEU A 143 18.20 28.09 2.65
CA LEU A 143 19.12 27.42 1.73
C LEU A 143 18.61 26.03 1.35
N ILE A 144 18.19 25.23 2.33
CA ILE A 144 17.64 23.90 2.07
C ILE A 144 16.35 23.97 1.25
N ASN A 145 15.41 24.81 1.66
CA ASN A 145 14.07 24.83 1.06
C ASN A 145 14.00 25.52 -0.31
N LEU A 146 14.74 26.60 -0.50
CA LEU A 146 14.66 27.44 -1.70
C LEU A 146 15.74 27.11 -2.73
N ILE A 147 16.84 26.46 -2.33
CA ILE A 147 17.94 26.13 -3.25
C ILE A 147 18.16 24.64 -3.37
N VAL A 148 18.53 23.96 -2.28
CA VAL A 148 18.92 22.54 -2.34
C VAL A 148 17.77 21.65 -2.80
N LYS A 149 16.58 21.77 -2.19
CA LYS A 149 15.40 20.97 -2.57
C LYS A 149 15.01 21.17 -4.05
N PRO A 150 14.88 22.41 -4.57
CA PRO A 150 14.60 22.61 -5.99
C PRO A 150 15.67 22.03 -6.92
N ILE A 151 16.96 22.11 -6.58
CA ILE A 151 18.02 21.47 -7.38
C ILE A 151 17.85 19.95 -7.38
N ILE A 152 17.60 19.33 -6.22
CA ILE A 152 17.47 17.88 -6.08
C ILE A 152 16.20 17.33 -6.77
N ILE A 153 15.07 18.04 -6.64
CA ILE A 153 13.76 17.55 -7.13
C ILE A 153 13.52 17.92 -8.59
N GLN A 154 13.90 19.14 -8.99
CA GLN A 154 13.53 19.73 -10.29
C GLN A 154 14.74 19.91 -11.22
N ASN A 155 15.95 19.53 -10.78
CA ASN A 155 17.20 19.63 -11.54
C ASN A 155 17.47 21.05 -12.09
N LEU A 156 17.15 22.10 -11.32
CA LEU A 156 17.37 23.49 -11.73
C LEU A 156 18.86 23.78 -11.98
N GLN A 157 19.17 24.64 -12.95
CA GLN A 157 20.54 25.13 -13.17
C GLN A 157 20.92 26.19 -12.17
N VAL A 158 22.22 26.22 -11.87
CA VAL A 158 22.82 27.17 -10.96
C VAL A 158 23.74 28.09 -11.75
N ASP A 159 23.32 29.35 -11.91
CA ASP A 159 24.15 30.40 -12.50
C ASP A 159 24.69 31.30 -11.38
N VAL A 160 26.02 31.41 -11.30
CA VAL A 160 26.70 32.26 -10.32
C VAL A 160 27.33 33.45 -11.01
N VAL A 161 26.99 34.66 -10.56
CA VAL A 161 27.55 35.92 -11.06
C VAL A 161 28.18 36.69 -9.90
N LYS A 162 29.48 36.97 -10.01
CA LYS A 162 30.25 37.72 -9.00
C LYS A 162 30.59 39.12 -9.55
N PHE A 163 30.14 40.16 -8.86
CA PHE A 163 30.52 41.55 -9.08
C PHE A 163 31.29 42.08 -7.86
N VAL A 164 31.96 43.23 -8.01
CA VAL A 164 32.64 43.91 -6.88
C VAL A 164 31.63 44.15 -5.76
N ASN A 165 31.89 43.55 -4.59
CA ASN A 165 31.05 43.62 -3.38
C ASN A 165 29.61 43.08 -3.50
N VAL A 166 29.25 42.37 -4.58
CA VAL A 166 27.94 41.72 -4.72
C VAL A 166 28.09 40.39 -5.44
N SER A 167 27.75 39.30 -4.77
CA SER A 167 27.73 37.96 -5.35
C SER A 167 26.29 37.46 -5.42
N THR A 168 25.85 37.08 -6.62
CA THR A 168 24.47 36.67 -6.90
C THR A 168 24.46 35.24 -7.44
N MET A 169 23.64 34.38 -6.85
CA MET A 169 23.35 33.03 -7.34
C MET A 169 21.90 32.99 -7.79
N THR A 170 21.66 32.52 -9.00
CA THR A 170 20.31 32.43 -9.60
C THR A 170 20.00 31.00 -9.99
N LEU A 171 18.79 30.53 -9.68
CA LEU A 171 18.28 29.23 -10.10
C LEU A 171 17.35 29.38 -11.29
N LYS A 172 17.64 28.65 -12.37
CA LYS A 172 16.83 28.66 -13.61
C LYS A 172 16.38 27.26 -13.97
N VAL A 173 15.25 27.16 -14.67
CA VAL A 173 14.81 25.90 -15.27
C VAL A 173 15.70 25.59 -16.47
N SER A 174 16.15 24.35 -16.63
CA SER A 174 16.80 23.90 -17.86
C SER A 174 16.35 22.51 -18.24
N ASN A 175 16.37 22.23 -19.54
CA ASN A 175 16.14 20.91 -20.11
C ASN A 175 17.47 20.21 -20.43
N ASN A 176 18.39 20.10 -19.47
CA ASN A 176 19.61 19.31 -19.72
C ASN A 176 19.33 17.82 -19.52
N GLU A 177 19.73 17.02 -20.52
CA GLU A 177 19.65 15.55 -20.57
C GLU A 177 20.89 14.86 -19.97
N ASP A 178 21.69 15.56 -19.16
CA ASP A 178 22.90 14.99 -18.55
C ASP A 178 22.57 13.88 -17.52
N GLU A 179 23.52 12.99 -17.24
CA GLU A 179 23.41 11.97 -16.20
C GLU A 179 23.01 12.59 -14.85
N PHE A 180 21.85 12.15 -14.34
CA PHE A 180 21.11 12.79 -13.24
C PHE A 180 21.97 12.98 -11.97
N LEU A 181 22.76 11.98 -11.58
CA LEU A 181 23.59 12.02 -10.37
C LEU A 181 24.73 13.04 -10.49
N SER A 182 25.58 12.90 -11.51
CA SER A 182 26.74 13.77 -11.73
C SER A 182 26.34 15.22 -12.00
N ALA A 183 25.24 15.43 -12.73
CA ALA A 183 24.69 16.77 -12.97
C ALA A 183 24.26 17.47 -11.67
N ILE A 184 23.55 16.75 -10.79
CA ILE A 184 23.13 17.29 -9.48
C ILE A 184 24.34 17.56 -8.57
N ILE A 185 25.30 16.63 -8.51
CA ILE A 185 26.53 16.82 -7.72
C ILE A 185 27.28 18.06 -8.19
N LYS A 186 27.46 18.25 -9.49
CA LYS A 186 28.13 19.44 -10.05
C LYS A 186 27.40 20.73 -9.69
N LYS A 187 26.08 20.75 -9.81
CA LYS A 187 25.24 21.91 -9.44
C LYS A 187 25.36 22.23 -7.95
N LEU A 188 25.31 21.22 -7.08
CA LEU A 188 25.49 21.41 -5.64
C LEU A 188 26.92 21.86 -5.29
N LYS A 189 27.96 21.33 -5.95
CA LYS A 189 29.34 21.83 -5.80
C LYS A 189 29.42 23.33 -6.10
N ASN A 190 28.78 23.82 -7.17
CA ASN A 190 28.73 25.26 -7.48
C ASN A 190 28.06 26.09 -6.37
N VAL A 191 26.99 25.56 -5.74
CA VAL A 191 26.32 26.22 -4.61
C VAL A 191 27.26 26.34 -3.41
N PHE A 192 27.91 25.24 -3.03
CA PHE A 192 28.82 25.23 -1.88
C PHE A 192 30.10 26.03 -2.12
N GLU A 193 30.61 26.07 -3.36
CA GLU A 193 31.72 26.94 -3.78
C GLU A 193 31.31 28.42 -3.74
N PHE A 194 30.09 28.75 -4.16
CA PHE A 194 29.56 30.11 -4.02
C PHE A 194 29.51 30.51 -2.54
N LEU A 195 29.00 29.65 -1.66
CA LEU A 195 28.93 29.93 -0.22
C LEU A 195 30.32 30.09 0.40
N SER A 196 31.26 29.18 0.15
CA SER A 196 32.60 29.23 0.74
C SER A 196 33.45 30.41 0.23
N SER A 197 33.21 30.87 -1.00
CA SER A 197 33.91 32.03 -1.56
C SER A 197 33.30 33.38 -1.16
N THR A 198 32.02 33.40 -0.76
CA THR A 198 31.32 34.64 -0.38
C THR A 198 31.27 34.86 1.12
N LEU A 199 31.18 33.78 1.90
CA LEU A 199 31.23 33.81 3.35
C LEU A 199 32.68 33.75 3.85
N PRO A 200 33.02 34.41 4.96
CA PRO A 200 34.33 34.30 5.58
C PRO A 200 34.67 32.86 6.01
N ALA A 201 35.92 32.45 5.78
CA ALA A 201 36.37 31.09 6.11
C ALA A 201 36.61 30.87 7.61
N ASP A 202 37.17 31.85 8.31
CA ASP A 202 37.49 31.77 9.74
C ASP A 202 37.32 33.14 10.40
N ILE A 203 36.57 33.18 11.51
CA ILE A 203 36.32 34.38 12.30
C ILE A 203 36.53 34.02 13.77
N ASN A 204 37.67 34.36 14.37
CA ASN A 204 37.95 34.11 15.79
C ASN A 204 37.56 32.67 16.23
N GLU A 205 38.06 31.65 15.54
CA GLU A 205 37.77 30.22 15.79
C GLU A 205 36.37 29.75 15.34
N ILE A 206 35.58 30.61 14.69
CA ILE A 206 34.26 30.29 14.14
C ILE A 206 34.35 30.07 12.64
N GLN A 207 34.06 28.84 12.25
CA GLN A 207 33.83 28.45 10.87
C GLN A 207 32.33 28.53 10.58
N ILE A 208 31.90 29.53 9.81
CA ILE A 208 30.48 29.75 9.47
C ILE A 208 29.89 28.53 8.75
N MET A 209 30.69 27.87 7.91
CA MET A 209 30.29 26.65 7.21
C MET A 209 29.94 25.52 8.18
N SER A 210 30.63 25.42 9.31
CA SER A 210 30.34 24.43 10.37
C SER A 210 29.05 24.75 11.11
N TYR A 211 28.77 26.03 11.37
CA TYR A 211 27.48 26.45 11.92
C TYR A 211 26.33 26.16 10.95
N LEU A 212 26.49 26.47 9.66
CA LEU A 212 25.52 26.09 8.62
C LEU A 212 25.31 24.58 8.56
N GLY A 213 26.41 23.83 8.62
CA GLY A 213 26.44 22.38 8.69
C GLY A 213 25.60 21.82 9.83
N SER A 214 25.78 22.34 11.05
CA SER A 214 25.06 21.89 12.24
C SER A 214 23.53 21.97 12.13
N TYR A 215 23.00 22.90 11.33
CA TYR A 215 21.56 23.07 11.13
C TYR A 215 21.04 22.44 9.83
N ALA A 216 21.84 22.44 8.76
CA ALA A 216 21.41 22.03 7.42
C ALA A 216 21.79 20.60 7.04
N SER A 217 22.91 20.06 7.57
CA SER A 217 23.51 18.80 7.10
C SER A 217 22.55 17.61 7.17
N GLN A 218 21.81 17.45 8.26
CA GLN A 218 20.86 16.35 8.43
C GLN A 218 19.72 16.42 7.40
N GLN A 219 19.14 17.61 7.17
CA GLN A 219 18.09 17.78 6.17
C GLN A 219 18.64 17.56 4.75
N PHE A 220 19.84 18.08 4.48
CA PHE A 220 20.54 17.87 3.23
C PHE A 220 20.74 16.37 2.94
N CYS A 221 21.36 15.63 3.87
CA CYS A 221 21.62 14.21 3.74
C CYS A 221 20.34 13.42 3.51
N LYS A 222 19.25 13.73 4.23
CA LYS A 222 17.95 13.09 4.02
C LYS A 222 17.46 13.26 2.58
N HIS A 223 17.40 14.49 2.08
CA HIS A 223 16.93 14.76 0.71
C HIS A 223 17.84 14.16 -0.35
N PHE A 224 19.15 14.24 -0.15
CA PHE A 224 20.13 13.70 -1.08
C PHE A 224 20.05 12.17 -1.17
N LYS A 225 19.95 11.47 -0.04
CA LYS A 225 19.79 10.01 0.00
C LYS A 225 18.49 9.54 -0.63
N ASP A 226 17.36 10.07 -0.15
CA ASP A 226 16.04 9.57 -0.49
C ASP A 226 15.62 9.89 -1.94
N ILE A 227 16.15 10.98 -2.52
CA ILE A 227 15.76 11.45 -3.85
C ILE A 227 16.89 11.26 -4.85
N VAL A 228 18.10 11.71 -4.56
CA VAL A 228 19.19 11.67 -5.56
C VAL A 228 19.71 10.25 -5.68
N ILE A 229 20.25 9.70 -4.58
CA ILE A 229 20.90 8.39 -4.60
C ILE A 229 19.86 7.31 -4.92
N PHE A 230 18.75 7.24 -4.16
CA PHE A 230 17.75 6.19 -4.34
C PHE A 230 17.13 6.17 -5.75
N ASN A 231 16.88 7.33 -6.37
CA ASN A 231 16.35 7.36 -7.74
C ASN A 231 17.41 6.97 -8.79
N ALA A 232 18.68 7.30 -8.55
CA ALA A 232 19.78 6.93 -9.44
C ALA A 232 20.09 5.41 -9.42
N ILE A 233 19.72 4.68 -8.36
CA ILE A 233 19.91 3.23 -8.29
C ILE A 233 19.27 2.54 -9.51
N PRO A 234 20.01 1.70 -10.26
CA PRO A 234 19.47 1.04 -11.44
C PRO A 234 18.39 0.00 -11.11
N VAL A 235 17.55 -0.31 -12.10
CA VAL A 235 16.52 -1.36 -11.97
C VAL A 235 17.09 -2.76 -12.25
N LYS A 236 18.14 -2.89 -13.06
CA LYS A 236 18.74 -4.18 -13.39
C LYS A 236 20.06 -4.37 -12.66
N TYR A 237 20.27 -5.57 -12.13
CA TYR A 237 21.45 -5.86 -11.31
C TYR A 237 22.78 -5.71 -12.07
N HIS A 238 22.85 -6.07 -13.36
CA HIS A 238 24.09 -5.92 -14.13
C HIS A 238 24.57 -4.46 -14.23
N ASN A 239 23.65 -3.49 -14.20
CA ASN A 239 23.99 -2.06 -14.20
C ASN A 239 24.44 -1.56 -12.82
N LEU A 240 24.25 -2.34 -11.76
CA LEU A 240 24.67 -1.97 -10.40
C LEU A 240 26.19 -1.86 -10.29
N ASN A 241 26.93 -2.67 -11.06
CA ASN A 241 28.40 -2.60 -11.07
C ASN A 241 28.89 -1.28 -11.64
N ASN A 242 28.30 -0.81 -12.74
CA ASN A 242 28.64 0.49 -13.32
C ASN A 242 28.25 1.62 -12.35
N PHE A 243 27.07 1.52 -11.73
CA PHE A 243 26.62 2.50 -10.74
C PHE A 243 27.54 2.59 -9.51
N ARG A 244 28.24 1.50 -9.13
CA ARG A 244 29.24 1.55 -8.05
C ARG A 244 30.41 2.47 -8.38
N GLU A 245 30.74 2.66 -9.66
CA GLU A 245 31.76 3.62 -10.07
C GLU A 245 31.25 5.06 -9.87
N ASP A 246 30.00 5.34 -10.24
CA ASP A 246 29.36 6.65 -10.06
C ASP A 246 29.24 7.04 -8.57
N LEU A 247 29.13 6.05 -7.67
CA LEU A 247 29.12 6.29 -6.23
C LEU A 247 30.45 6.85 -5.70
N ASN A 248 31.56 6.69 -6.42
CA ASN A 248 32.81 7.35 -6.05
C ASN A 248 32.66 8.88 -6.12
N GLU A 249 31.88 9.41 -7.06
CA GLU A 249 31.62 10.85 -7.13
C GLU A 249 30.87 11.36 -5.89
N VAL A 250 30.00 10.51 -5.31
CA VAL A 250 29.30 10.81 -4.05
C VAL A 250 30.27 10.82 -2.88
N LEU A 251 31.22 9.88 -2.83
CA LEU A 251 32.25 9.83 -1.78
C LEU A 251 33.21 11.02 -1.87
N GLU A 252 33.64 11.38 -3.08
CA GLU A 252 34.45 12.58 -3.32
C GLU A 252 33.70 13.85 -2.94
N PHE A 253 32.40 13.92 -3.25
CA PHE A 253 31.57 15.04 -2.86
C PHE A 253 31.36 15.12 -1.34
N ASN A 254 31.22 13.99 -0.65
CA ASN A 254 31.17 13.94 0.81
C ASN A 254 32.48 14.49 1.41
N LYS A 255 33.63 14.06 0.89
CA LYS A 255 34.95 14.56 1.31
C LYS A 255 35.07 16.08 1.08
N TYR A 256 34.63 16.57 -0.07
CA TYR A 256 34.61 18.00 -0.39
C TYR A 256 33.77 18.80 0.63
N LEU A 257 32.61 18.30 1.04
CA LEU A 257 31.77 18.97 2.05
C LEU A 257 32.40 18.95 3.45
N SER A 258 33.13 17.90 3.80
CA SER A 258 33.93 17.85 5.03
C SER A 258 35.11 18.82 5.00
N GLU A 259 35.84 18.93 3.88
CA GLU A 259 36.94 19.88 3.70
C GLU A 259 36.46 21.35 3.81
N LEU A 260 35.23 21.64 3.39
CA LEU A 260 34.60 22.95 3.57
C LEU A 260 34.10 23.22 5.01
N GLY A 261 34.14 22.23 5.90
CA GLY A 261 33.60 22.31 7.26
C GLY A 261 32.07 22.20 7.34
N PHE A 262 31.36 21.93 6.23
CA PHE A 262 29.90 21.76 6.26
C PHE A 262 29.46 20.45 6.92
N PHE A 263 30.27 19.40 6.80
CA PHE A 263 30.09 18.17 7.56
C PHE A 263 31.11 18.09 8.69
N GLU A 264 30.63 17.71 9.87
CA GLU A 264 31.51 17.30 10.97
C GLU A 264 32.33 16.08 10.53
N GLU A 265 33.57 15.95 11.02
CA GLU A 265 34.44 14.80 10.70
C GLU A 265 33.82 13.45 11.10
N SER A 266 32.84 13.46 12.00
CA SER A 266 32.09 12.28 12.47
C SER A 266 30.89 11.92 11.57
N ASN A 267 30.56 12.76 10.58
CA ASN A 267 29.35 12.58 9.76
C ASN A 267 29.57 11.58 8.62
N ASP A 268 29.41 10.30 8.95
CA ASP A 268 29.47 9.20 7.98
C ASP A 268 28.11 8.87 7.35
N GLU A 269 27.10 9.73 7.43
CA GLU A 269 25.73 9.37 7.07
C GLU A 269 25.58 9.00 5.59
N LEU A 270 26.23 9.75 4.69
CA LEU A 270 26.26 9.45 3.26
C LEU A 270 27.12 8.22 2.97
N ILE A 271 28.26 8.07 3.64
CA ILE A 271 29.16 6.92 3.47
C ILE A 271 28.44 5.62 3.83
N LYS A 272 27.83 5.55 5.01
CA LYS A 272 27.04 4.39 5.46
C LYS A 272 25.88 4.07 4.53
N TYR A 273 25.29 5.09 3.90
CA TYR A 273 24.20 4.88 2.95
C TYR A 273 24.70 4.28 1.63
N VAL A 274 25.85 4.76 1.13
CA VAL A 274 26.54 4.23 -0.07
C VAL A 274 27.03 2.80 0.16
N GLU A 275 27.58 2.49 1.34
CA GLU A 275 27.98 1.13 1.71
C GLU A 275 26.80 0.15 1.71
N ASN A 276 25.59 0.64 1.97
CA ASN A 276 24.36 -0.13 2.01
C ASN A 276 23.67 -0.30 0.64
N ILE A 277 24.38 -0.01 -0.47
CA ILE A 277 23.78 0.06 -1.81
C ILE A 277 23.05 -1.22 -2.23
N ASP A 278 23.58 -2.40 -1.88
CA ASP A 278 22.95 -3.67 -2.24
C ASP A 278 21.56 -3.78 -1.59
N ASN A 279 21.45 -3.47 -0.30
CA ASN A 279 20.16 -3.47 0.40
C ASN A 279 19.19 -2.43 -0.20
N LEU A 280 19.68 -1.25 -0.57
CA LEU A 280 18.87 -0.21 -1.19
C LEU A 280 18.37 -0.61 -2.57
N PHE A 281 19.21 -1.27 -3.37
CA PHE A 281 18.82 -1.88 -4.65
C PHE A 281 17.67 -2.86 -4.45
N PHE A 282 17.82 -3.84 -3.55
CA PHE A 282 16.74 -4.81 -3.29
C PHE A 282 15.48 -4.16 -2.71
N THR A 283 15.62 -3.09 -1.92
CA THR A 283 14.48 -2.31 -1.42
C THR A 283 13.73 -1.65 -2.57
N LYS A 284 14.43 -1.02 -3.52
CA LYS A 284 13.82 -0.41 -4.70
C LYS A 284 13.13 -1.44 -5.60
N ILE A 285 13.82 -2.54 -5.88
CA ILE A 285 13.29 -3.61 -6.73
C ILE A 285 12.07 -4.29 -6.11
N SER A 286 12.11 -4.59 -4.82
CA SER A 286 10.96 -5.14 -4.12
C SER A 286 9.76 -4.19 -4.17
N GLN A 287 9.95 -2.88 -3.94
CA GLN A 287 8.89 -1.87 -4.07
C GLN A 287 8.28 -1.86 -5.48
N LEU A 288 9.11 -1.82 -6.53
CA LEU A 288 8.66 -1.84 -7.92
C LEU A 288 7.84 -3.10 -8.24
N TYR A 289 8.31 -4.27 -7.83
CA TYR A 289 7.60 -5.53 -8.06
C TYR A 289 6.30 -5.63 -7.25
N TYR A 290 6.30 -5.18 -6.00
CA TYR A 290 5.10 -5.13 -5.17
C TYR A 290 4.05 -4.16 -5.75
N ASP A 291 4.45 -2.99 -6.25
CA ASP A 291 3.54 -2.04 -6.87
C ASP A 291 2.97 -2.55 -8.20
N ARG A 292 3.80 -3.20 -9.02
CA ARG A 292 3.34 -3.85 -10.24
C ARG A 292 2.36 -5.00 -9.93
N ALA A 293 2.67 -5.84 -8.95
CA ALA A 293 1.77 -6.91 -8.48
C ALA A 293 0.42 -6.36 -8.00
N ARG A 294 0.42 -5.32 -7.16
CA ARG A 294 -0.82 -4.64 -6.69
C ARG A 294 -1.64 -4.09 -7.85
N THR A 295 -0.97 -3.49 -8.83
CA THR A 295 -1.63 -2.91 -10.00
C THR A 295 -2.33 -4.00 -10.82
N ILE A 296 -1.66 -5.15 -11.02
CA ILE A 296 -2.22 -6.28 -11.76
C ILE A 296 -3.40 -6.92 -11.01
N ILE A 297 -3.27 -7.17 -9.69
CA ILE A 297 -4.33 -7.79 -8.86
C ILE A 297 -5.62 -6.95 -8.86
N LYS A 298 -5.50 -5.62 -8.96
CA LYS A 298 -6.64 -4.70 -9.02
C LYS A 298 -7.36 -4.68 -10.37
N LYS A 299 -6.79 -5.24 -11.44
CA LYS A 299 -7.41 -5.28 -12.76
C LYS A 299 -8.67 -6.15 -12.74
N ASP A 300 -9.59 -5.83 -13.64
CA ASP A 300 -10.81 -6.60 -13.84
C ASP A 300 -10.52 -8.00 -14.41
N LEU A 301 -11.45 -8.92 -14.16
CA LEU A 301 -11.35 -10.34 -14.54
C LEU A 301 -12.15 -10.69 -15.82
N HIS A 302 -12.67 -9.69 -16.54
CA HIS A 302 -13.59 -9.88 -17.68
C HIS A 302 -12.91 -10.41 -18.95
N ASP A 303 -11.64 -10.05 -19.19
CA ASP A 303 -10.92 -10.43 -20.39
C ASP A 303 -10.41 -11.87 -20.29
N LEU A 304 -11.13 -12.81 -20.89
CA LEU A 304 -10.83 -14.24 -20.78
C LEU A 304 -9.96 -14.77 -21.93
N VAL A 305 -9.06 -15.68 -21.59
CA VAL A 305 -8.20 -16.44 -22.50
C VAL A 305 -8.34 -17.91 -22.16
N GLU A 306 -8.42 -18.73 -23.20
CA GLU A 306 -8.45 -20.18 -23.07
C GLU A 306 -7.03 -20.74 -22.88
N VAL A 307 -6.85 -21.59 -21.88
CA VAL A 307 -5.57 -22.22 -21.55
C VAL A 307 -5.67 -23.74 -21.64
N ASN A 308 -4.56 -24.36 -22.02
CA ASN A 308 -4.38 -25.81 -22.17
C ASN A 308 -5.33 -26.50 -23.16
N ASN A 309 -5.11 -26.25 -24.45
CA ASN A 309 -5.86 -26.85 -25.57
C ASN A 309 -5.54 -28.33 -25.86
N GLU A 310 -4.63 -28.96 -25.11
CA GLU A 310 -4.10 -30.30 -25.41
C GLU A 310 -5.02 -31.45 -24.96
N ASN A 311 -6.04 -31.17 -24.13
CA ASN A 311 -6.98 -32.17 -23.64
C ASN A 311 -8.41 -31.88 -24.10
N ARG A 312 -8.66 -31.89 -25.42
CA ARG A 312 -10.04 -32.10 -25.89
C ARG A 312 -10.49 -33.46 -25.34
N TRP A 313 -11.62 -33.48 -24.65
CA TRP A 313 -12.25 -34.73 -24.26
C TRP A 313 -12.65 -35.47 -25.56
N SER A 314 -11.83 -36.43 -25.97
CA SER A 314 -12.18 -37.48 -26.91
C SER A 314 -12.80 -38.63 -26.10
N PRO A 315 -14.03 -39.09 -26.38
CA PRO A 315 -14.58 -40.27 -25.71
C PRO A 315 -13.78 -41.57 -25.97
N ASP A 316 -12.91 -41.57 -26.98
CA ASP A 316 -12.31 -42.77 -27.58
C ASP A 316 -10.77 -42.77 -27.59
N GLU A 317 -10.10 -42.70 -26.44
CA GLU A 317 -8.65 -42.98 -26.41
C GLU A 317 -8.29 -44.12 -25.45
N ASP A 318 -8.24 -45.33 -26.02
CA ASP A 318 -7.54 -46.49 -25.49
C ASP A 318 -6.06 -46.13 -25.25
N VAL A 319 -5.64 -46.30 -24.01
CA VAL A 319 -4.31 -45.92 -23.50
C VAL A 319 -3.26 -46.96 -23.92
N VAL A 320 -2.29 -46.56 -24.74
CA VAL A 320 -0.98 -47.22 -24.81
C VAL A 320 0.12 -46.17 -25.00
N ASP A 321 0.66 -45.63 -23.89
CA ASP A 321 2.09 -45.32 -23.79
C ASP A 321 2.51 -45.07 -22.32
N ASP A 322 3.57 -45.75 -21.87
CA ASP A 322 4.03 -45.79 -20.47
C ASP A 322 4.68 -44.46 -19.99
N ASN A 323 5.02 -43.56 -20.93
CA ASN A 323 5.46 -42.20 -20.62
C ASN A 323 4.32 -41.17 -20.53
N GLY A 324 3.09 -41.54 -20.94
CA GLY A 324 1.91 -40.68 -20.88
C GLY A 324 1.31 -40.54 -19.47
N PHE A 325 1.68 -41.43 -18.54
CA PHE A 325 1.12 -41.42 -17.19
C PHE A 325 1.56 -40.18 -16.39
N CYS A 326 2.84 -39.79 -16.48
CA CYS A 326 3.36 -38.58 -15.82
C CYS A 326 2.81 -37.28 -16.44
N GLN A 327 2.64 -37.23 -17.77
CA GLN A 327 2.01 -36.09 -18.44
C GLN A 327 0.53 -35.94 -18.05
N LYS A 328 -0.22 -37.06 -17.92
CA LYS A 328 -1.62 -37.08 -17.46
C LYS A 328 -1.78 -36.74 -15.97
N ILE A 329 -0.85 -37.11 -15.09
CA ILE A 329 -0.91 -36.82 -13.64
C ILE A 329 -0.84 -35.31 -13.37
N PHE A 330 0.00 -34.59 -14.12
CA PHE A 330 0.07 -33.15 -13.98
C PHE A 330 -0.94 -32.43 -14.86
N ALA A 331 -1.40 -32.99 -15.99
CA ALA A 331 -2.30 -32.35 -16.95
C ALA A 331 -3.39 -31.48 -16.30
N TYR A 332 -3.29 -30.16 -16.53
CA TYR A 332 -4.32 -29.22 -16.08
C TYR A 332 -5.36 -29.13 -17.20
N PRO A 333 -6.66 -29.33 -16.91
CA PRO A 333 -7.70 -29.40 -17.92
C PRO A 333 -7.89 -28.06 -18.64
N GLN A 334 -8.46 -28.10 -19.84
CA GLN A 334 -8.85 -26.91 -20.59
C GLN A 334 -9.77 -26.03 -19.74
N SER A 335 -9.45 -24.74 -19.65
CA SER A 335 -10.25 -23.78 -18.88
C SER A 335 -10.05 -22.36 -19.40
N LYS A 336 -10.93 -21.44 -18.98
CA LYS A 336 -10.75 -20.00 -19.26
C LYS A 336 -10.24 -19.28 -18.02
N VAL A 337 -9.19 -18.49 -18.21
CA VAL A 337 -8.55 -17.63 -17.20
C VAL A 337 -8.52 -16.18 -17.66
N SER A 338 -8.38 -15.23 -16.75
CA SER A 338 -8.28 -13.80 -17.09
C SER A 338 -6.89 -13.43 -17.66
N LYS A 339 -6.82 -12.43 -18.55
CA LYS A 339 -5.55 -11.84 -19.01
C LYS A 339 -4.71 -11.26 -17.88
N SER A 340 -5.34 -10.69 -16.84
CA SER A 340 -4.62 -10.15 -15.68
C SER A 340 -3.81 -11.22 -14.95
N LEU A 341 -4.29 -12.46 -14.89
CA LEU A 341 -3.50 -13.57 -14.39
C LEU A 341 -2.27 -13.86 -15.27
N LEU A 342 -2.41 -13.85 -16.59
CA LEU A 342 -1.28 -14.10 -17.48
C LEU A 342 -0.20 -13.01 -17.34
N GLU A 343 -0.62 -11.75 -17.17
CA GLU A 343 0.30 -10.66 -16.83
C GLU A 343 0.95 -10.83 -15.45
N PHE A 344 0.23 -11.40 -14.48
CA PHE A 344 0.79 -11.72 -13.17
C PHE A 344 1.81 -12.87 -13.24
N LEU A 345 1.57 -13.87 -14.09
CA LEU A 345 2.52 -14.95 -14.36
C LEU A 345 3.77 -14.43 -15.06
N ASP A 346 3.63 -13.54 -16.04
CA ASP A 346 4.76 -12.85 -16.70
C ASP A 346 5.61 -12.05 -15.71
N LEU A 347 4.97 -11.41 -14.72
CA LEU A 347 5.68 -10.76 -13.61
C LEU A 347 6.52 -11.76 -12.81
N ILE A 348 5.94 -12.92 -12.46
CA ILE A 348 6.64 -13.97 -11.72
C ILE A 348 7.82 -14.51 -12.53
N ASP A 349 7.62 -14.78 -13.82
CA ASP A 349 8.68 -15.26 -14.72
C ASP A 349 9.78 -14.19 -14.86
N THR A 350 9.42 -12.91 -14.94
CA THR A 350 10.39 -11.79 -14.94
C THR A 350 11.24 -11.82 -13.67
N VAL A 351 10.62 -11.81 -12.48
CA VAL A 351 11.32 -11.84 -11.19
C VAL A 351 12.20 -13.07 -11.08
N ALA A 352 11.71 -14.22 -11.54
CA ALA A 352 12.44 -15.47 -11.48
C ALA A 352 13.62 -15.54 -12.48
N SER A 353 13.50 -14.92 -13.66
CA SER A 353 14.59 -14.82 -14.64
C SER A 353 15.72 -13.92 -14.15
N GLU A 354 15.39 -12.83 -13.45
CA GLU A 354 16.39 -11.90 -12.90
C GLU A 354 17.21 -12.53 -11.78
N MET A 355 16.65 -13.52 -11.08
CA MET A 355 17.34 -14.29 -10.04
C MET A 355 18.62 -14.98 -10.55
N SER A 356 18.65 -15.39 -11.81
CA SER A 356 19.85 -16.02 -12.40
C SER A 356 20.97 -15.01 -12.71
N SER A 357 20.67 -13.72 -12.71
CA SER A 357 21.63 -12.65 -13.03
C SER A 357 22.38 -12.11 -11.82
N ILE A 358 22.05 -12.58 -10.61
CA ILE A 358 22.61 -12.09 -9.35
C ILE A 358 23.49 -13.14 -8.64
N PRO A 359 24.37 -12.73 -7.71
CA PRO A 359 25.18 -13.66 -6.93
C PRO A 359 24.33 -14.54 -6.02
N GLU A 360 24.75 -15.80 -5.83
CA GLU A 360 24.02 -16.81 -5.05
C GLU A 360 23.70 -16.38 -3.60
N ASN A 361 24.59 -15.60 -2.99
CA ASN A 361 24.41 -15.10 -1.61
C ASN A 361 23.21 -14.13 -1.45
N SER A 362 22.71 -13.58 -2.55
CA SER A 362 21.63 -12.58 -2.57
C SER A 362 20.35 -13.12 -3.21
N THR A 363 20.39 -14.34 -3.76
CA THR A 363 19.27 -15.04 -4.41
C THR A 363 18.03 -15.15 -3.51
N TRP A 364 18.24 -15.32 -2.20
CA TRP A 364 17.15 -15.39 -1.22
C TRP A 364 16.22 -14.16 -1.23
N ARG A 365 16.71 -12.98 -1.63
CA ARG A 365 15.88 -11.75 -1.69
C ARG A 365 14.86 -11.81 -2.81
N TYR A 366 15.20 -12.38 -3.95
CA TYR A 366 14.24 -12.62 -5.03
C TYR A 366 13.26 -13.75 -4.65
N HIS A 367 13.70 -14.76 -3.89
CA HIS A 367 12.78 -15.73 -3.31
C HIS A 367 11.77 -15.06 -2.36
N ASP A 368 12.22 -14.14 -1.52
CA ASP A 368 11.35 -13.37 -0.63
C ASP A 368 10.34 -12.52 -1.42
N ILE A 369 10.79 -11.81 -2.47
CA ILE A 369 9.90 -11.05 -3.38
C ILE A 369 8.84 -11.98 -4.00
N LEU A 370 9.25 -13.12 -4.58
CA LEU A 370 8.34 -14.11 -5.18
C LEU A 370 7.31 -14.64 -4.18
N ASN A 371 7.74 -14.96 -2.97
CA ASN A 371 6.87 -15.43 -1.90
C ASN A 371 5.88 -14.32 -1.51
N ASN A 372 6.35 -13.09 -1.31
CA ASN A 372 5.52 -11.96 -0.90
C ASN A 372 4.49 -11.56 -1.96
N ILE A 373 4.84 -11.55 -3.25
CA ILE A 373 3.84 -11.29 -4.31
C ILE A 373 2.81 -12.43 -4.39
N THR A 374 3.21 -13.68 -4.17
CA THR A 374 2.29 -14.84 -4.16
C THR A 374 1.36 -14.80 -2.96
N ILE A 375 1.88 -14.46 -1.78
CA ILE A 375 1.10 -14.23 -0.56
C ILE A 375 0.11 -13.07 -0.78
N MET A 376 0.58 -11.97 -1.35
CA MET A 376 -0.26 -10.83 -1.70
C MET A 376 -1.39 -11.22 -2.64
N TYR A 377 -1.12 -12.05 -3.66
CA TYR A 377 -2.17 -12.57 -4.52
C TYR A 377 -3.22 -13.36 -3.73
N CYS A 378 -2.79 -14.29 -2.85
CA CYS A 378 -3.71 -15.06 -2.00
C CYS A 378 -4.59 -14.16 -1.11
N ASP A 379 -3.98 -13.17 -0.46
CA ASP A 379 -4.64 -12.41 0.61
C ASP A 379 -5.46 -11.23 0.07
N VAL A 380 -5.01 -10.61 -1.02
CA VAL A 380 -5.63 -9.39 -1.55
C VAL A 380 -6.72 -9.72 -2.58
N ILE A 381 -6.57 -10.76 -3.41
CA ILE A 381 -7.52 -11.01 -4.50
C ILE A 381 -8.97 -11.24 -4.02
N PRO A 382 -9.24 -12.00 -2.93
CA PRO A 382 -10.62 -12.23 -2.48
C PRO A 382 -11.23 -10.96 -1.89
N LEU A 383 -10.41 -10.14 -1.23
CA LEU A 383 -10.82 -8.85 -0.66
C LEU A 383 -11.12 -7.82 -1.76
N GLN A 384 -10.26 -7.73 -2.77
CA GLN A 384 -10.40 -6.80 -3.88
C GLN A 384 -11.66 -7.07 -4.70
N HIS A 385 -11.96 -8.35 -4.94
CA HIS A 385 -13.07 -8.76 -5.80
C HIS A 385 -14.34 -9.16 -5.01
N CYS A 386 -14.37 -8.99 -3.69
CA CYS A 386 -15.47 -9.47 -2.83
C CYS A 386 -16.88 -9.08 -3.32
N LYS A 387 -17.08 -7.81 -3.66
CA LYS A 387 -18.38 -7.30 -4.17
C LYS A 387 -18.72 -7.90 -5.53
N VAL A 388 -17.72 -8.02 -6.41
CA VAL A 388 -17.92 -8.60 -7.75
C VAL A 388 -18.31 -10.06 -7.64
N LEU A 389 -17.66 -10.81 -6.75
CA LEU A 389 -17.97 -12.22 -6.49
C LEU A 389 -19.41 -12.39 -5.97
N GLU A 390 -19.88 -11.49 -5.10
CA GLU A 390 -21.25 -11.53 -4.56
C GLU A 390 -22.34 -11.41 -5.65
N PHE A 391 -22.14 -10.55 -6.64
CA PHE A 391 -23.17 -10.25 -7.65
C PHE A 391 -22.97 -10.94 -9.00
N HIS A 392 -21.78 -11.46 -9.29
CA HIS A 392 -21.44 -12.03 -10.60
C HIS A 392 -20.89 -13.46 -10.48
N PRO A 393 -21.76 -14.49 -10.52
CA PRO A 393 -21.35 -15.89 -10.39
C PRO A 393 -20.32 -16.35 -11.41
N GLN A 394 -20.29 -15.75 -12.61
CA GLN A 394 -19.27 -16.04 -13.61
C GLN A 394 -17.85 -15.75 -13.09
N GLN A 395 -17.69 -14.69 -12.30
CA GLN A 395 -16.39 -14.24 -11.81
C GLN A 395 -15.80 -15.18 -10.75
N SER A 396 -16.64 -15.89 -9.97
CA SER A 396 -16.16 -16.91 -9.05
C SER A 396 -15.55 -18.11 -9.80
N ALA A 397 -16.12 -18.48 -10.96
CA ALA A 397 -15.58 -19.55 -11.80
C ALA A 397 -14.26 -19.14 -12.47
N VAL A 398 -14.17 -17.90 -12.98
CA VAL A 398 -12.92 -17.36 -13.54
C VAL A 398 -11.84 -17.30 -12.47
N LEU A 399 -12.15 -16.80 -11.27
CA LEU A 399 -11.17 -16.69 -10.20
C LEU A 399 -10.74 -18.06 -9.67
N TYR A 400 -11.65 -19.03 -9.58
CA TYR A 400 -11.31 -20.43 -9.30
C TYR A 400 -10.28 -20.96 -10.31
N ASN A 401 -10.57 -20.81 -11.60
CA ASN A 401 -9.64 -21.25 -12.65
C ASN A 401 -8.32 -20.53 -12.57
N ASN A 402 -8.35 -19.21 -12.33
CA ASN A 402 -7.14 -18.40 -12.23
C ASN A 402 -6.22 -18.94 -11.12
N ILE A 403 -6.76 -19.15 -9.92
CA ILE A 403 -5.99 -19.64 -8.78
C ILE A 403 -5.49 -21.06 -9.04
N MET A 404 -6.31 -21.93 -9.64
CA MET A 404 -5.90 -23.30 -9.94
C MET A 404 -4.82 -23.38 -11.03
N TYR A 405 -4.92 -22.55 -12.07
CA TYR A 405 -3.90 -22.44 -13.12
C TYR A 405 -2.62 -21.81 -12.58
N PHE A 406 -2.75 -20.78 -11.75
CA PHE A 406 -1.62 -20.16 -11.05
C PHE A 406 -0.88 -21.18 -10.17
N THR A 407 -1.63 -21.94 -9.37
CA THR A 407 -1.10 -23.02 -8.53
C THR A 407 -0.30 -24.02 -9.34
N ARG A 408 -0.85 -24.45 -10.49
CA ARG A 408 -0.17 -25.37 -11.42
C ARG A 408 1.14 -24.78 -11.93
N LYS A 409 1.13 -23.52 -12.36
CA LYS A 409 2.33 -22.83 -12.86
C LYS A 409 3.39 -22.66 -11.78
N LEU A 410 3.02 -22.26 -10.57
CA LEU A 410 3.96 -22.23 -9.44
C LEU A 410 4.55 -23.61 -9.13
N ALA A 411 3.77 -24.68 -9.23
CA ALA A 411 4.26 -26.04 -9.01
C ALA A 411 5.26 -26.47 -10.09
N GLU A 412 5.06 -26.09 -11.36
CA GLU A 412 6.02 -26.32 -12.46
C GLU A 412 7.33 -25.57 -12.23
N LEU A 413 7.24 -24.36 -11.67
CA LEU A 413 8.37 -23.48 -11.39
C LEU A 413 9.16 -23.89 -10.14
N SER A 414 8.52 -24.55 -9.18
CA SER A 414 9.10 -24.89 -7.87
C SER A 414 10.43 -25.68 -7.93
N PRO A 415 10.59 -26.74 -8.75
CA PRO A 415 11.85 -27.49 -8.85
C PRO A 415 12.99 -26.64 -9.42
N THR A 416 12.68 -25.82 -10.44
CA THR A 416 13.64 -24.94 -11.11
C THR A 416 14.24 -23.93 -10.15
N TYR A 417 13.42 -23.39 -9.24
CA TYR A 417 13.84 -22.33 -8.33
C TYR A 417 14.22 -22.81 -6.93
N LYS A 418 14.18 -24.11 -6.64
CA LYS A 418 14.54 -24.69 -5.32
C LYS A 418 13.91 -23.97 -4.11
N ASN A 419 12.74 -23.35 -4.30
CA ASN A 419 12.08 -22.54 -3.28
C ASN A 419 11.07 -23.40 -2.50
N LEU A 420 11.44 -23.77 -1.27
CA LEU A 420 10.66 -24.67 -0.40
C LEU A 420 9.34 -24.04 0.10
N LEU A 421 9.25 -22.70 0.19
CA LEU A 421 8.05 -22.01 0.66
C LEU A 421 6.89 -22.08 -0.34
N ILE A 422 7.19 -22.37 -1.61
CA ILE A 422 6.15 -22.56 -2.63
C ILE A 422 5.20 -23.69 -2.24
N VAL A 423 5.69 -24.77 -1.61
CA VAL A 423 4.85 -25.92 -1.25
C VAL A 423 3.69 -25.53 -0.32
N HIS A 424 3.95 -24.74 0.72
CA HIS A 424 2.89 -24.26 1.63
C HIS A 424 1.91 -23.31 0.93
N LEU A 425 2.41 -22.50 -0.02
CA LEU A 425 1.57 -21.59 -0.80
C LEU A 425 0.66 -22.35 -1.78
N LEU A 426 1.11 -23.47 -2.35
CA LEU A 426 0.30 -24.30 -3.24
C LEU A 426 -0.96 -24.83 -2.55
N GLU A 427 -0.86 -25.28 -1.30
CA GLU A 427 -2.02 -25.76 -0.53
C GLU A 427 -2.96 -24.60 -0.19
N LYS A 428 -2.42 -23.47 0.27
CA LYS A 428 -3.21 -22.26 0.55
C LYS A 428 -4.01 -21.81 -0.68
N LEU A 429 -3.40 -21.79 -1.86
CA LEU A 429 -4.07 -21.43 -3.12
C LEU A 429 -5.20 -22.41 -3.47
N LYS A 430 -4.98 -23.73 -3.35
CA LYS A 430 -6.02 -24.74 -3.63
C LYS A 430 -7.24 -24.59 -2.72
N ASN A 431 -7.00 -24.36 -1.42
CA ASN A 431 -8.06 -24.14 -0.45
C ASN A 431 -8.82 -22.85 -0.79
N LEU A 432 -8.10 -21.77 -1.07
CA LEU A 432 -8.71 -20.50 -1.47
C LEU A 432 -9.60 -20.63 -2.72
N ALA A 433 -9.12 -21.31 -3.77
CA ALA A 433 -9.93 -21.57 -4.97
C ALA A 433 -11.24 -22.29 -4.61
N SER A 434 -11.13 -23.36 -3.83
CA SER A 434 -12.28 -24.18 -3.41
C SER A 434 -13.28 -23.37 -2.58
N GLU A 435 -12.79 -22.54 -1.66
CA GLU A 435 -13.62 -21.67 -0.81
C GLU A 435 -14.42 -20.66 -1.64
N ILE A 436 -13.81 -20.02 -2.65
CA ILE A 436 -14.47 -19.05 -3.52
C ILE A 436 -15.67 -19.68 -4.24
N LEU A 437 -15.45 -20.81 -4.91
CA LEU A 437 -16.51 -21.44 -5.71
C LEU A 437 -17.57 -22.12 -4.84
N HIS A 438 -17.17 -22.68 -3.69
CA HIS A 438 -18.12 -23.24 -2.72
C HIS A 438 -18.98 -22.17 -2.06
N SER A 439 -18.40 -21.02 -1.70
CA SER A 439 -19.13 -19.85 -1.19
C SER A 439 -20.18 -19.39 -2.20
N GLN A 440 -19.83 -19.33 -3.49
CA GLN A 440 -20.80 -19.00 -4.54
C GLN A 440 -21.95 -19.99 -4.59
N CYS A 441 -21.67 -21.30 -4.58
CA CYS A 441 -22.74 -22.31 -4.58
C CYS A 441 -23.64 -22.16 -3.36
N LYS A 442 -23.07 -21.90 -2.17
CA LYS A 442 -23.84 -21.70 -0.94
C LYS A 442 -24.77 -20.48 -1.04
N GLN A 443 -24.31 -19.38 -1.66
CA GLN A 443 -25.16 -18.22 -1.92
C GLN A 443 -26.33 -18.59 -2.86
N GLN A 444 -26.07 -19.35 -3.94
CA GLN A 444 -27.12 -19.80 -4.85
C GLN A 444 -28.14 -20.72 -4.16
N ILE A 445 -27.66 -21.65 -3.32
CA ILE A 445 -28.52 -22.53 -2.52
C ILE A 445 -29.37 -21.71 -1.55
N THR A 446 -28.81 -20.68 -0.91
CA THR A 446 -29.57 -19.78 -0.01
C THR A 446 -30.68 -19.03 -0.76
N GLN A 447 -30.44 -18.62 -2.00
CA GLN A 447 -31.48 -18.00 -2.84
C GLN A 447 -32.57 -19.00 -3.22
N ILE A 448 -32.19 -20.24 -3.57
CA ILE A 448 -33.12 -21.33 -3.82
C ILE A 448 -33.97 -21.62 -2.58
N GLU A 449 -33.35 -21.75 -1.41
CA GLU A 449 -34.03 -21.94 -0.12
C GLU A 449 -35.04 -20.83 0.13
N LYS A 450 -34.68 -19.57 -0.13
CA LYS A 450 -35.59 -18.43 0.01
C LYS A 450 -36.82 -18.56 -0.90
N ILE A 451 -36.63 -18.93 -2.17
CA ILE A 451 -37.73 -19.14 -3.11
C ILE A 451 -38.63 -20.29 -2.66
N VAL A 452 -38.05 -21.42 -2.26
CA VAL A 452 -38.80 -22.58 -1.77
C VAL A 452 -39.55 -22.25 -0.47
N ASN A 453 -38.94 -21.49 0.44
CA ASN A 453 -39.58 -21.10 1.69
C ASN A 453 -40.71 -20.08 1.52
N GLN A 454 -40.63 -19.22 0.50
CA GLN A 454 -41.68 -18.26 0.15
C GLN A 454 -42.78 -18.88 -0.71
N SER A 455 -42.59 -20.11 -1.20
CA SER A 455 -43.58 -20.82 -1.99
C SER A 455 -44.70 -21.39 -1.12
N ASP A 456 -45.87 -21.60 -1.74
CA ASP A 456 -47.03 -22.23 -1.09
C ASP A 456 -46.89 -23.76 -0.95
N ILE A 457 -45.66 -24.31 -0.96
CA ILE A 457 -45.40 -25.75 -1.01
C ILE A 457 -46.00 -26.51 0.18
N ILE A 458 -46.13 -25.88 1.35
CA ILE A 458 -46.77 -26.49 2.52
C ILE A 458 -48.30 -26.33 2.43
N SER A 459 -48.76 -25.11 2.13
CA SER A 459 -50.18 -24.77 2.04
C SER A 459 -50.91 -25.52 0.92
N MET A 460 -50.21 -25.90 -0.16
CA MET A 460 -50.76 -26.68 -1.26
C MET A 460 -51.23 -28.07 -0.84
N ALA A 461 -50.68 -28.65 0.24
CA ALA A 461 -51.03 -29.99 0.69
C ALA A 461 -52.53 -30.12 1.01
N VAL A 462 -53.14 -29.02 1.48
CA VAL A 462 -54.56 -28.91 1.83
C VAL A 462 -55.34 -28.06 0.81
N ASN A 463 -54.71 -27.15 0.07
CA ASN A 463 -55.36 -26.29 -0.93
C ASN A 463 -54.73 -26.44 -2.34
N SER A 464 -55.31 -27.30 -3.17
CA SER A 464 -54.82 -27.62 -4.52
C SER A 464 -54.93 -26.46 -5.53
N ASN A 465 -55.59 -25.34 -5.19
CA ASN A 465 -55.61 -24.15 -6.06
C ASN A 465 -54.25 -23.42 -6.09
N LEU A 466 -53.33 -23.75 -5.19
CA LEU A 466 -52.00 -23.12 -5.08
C LEU A 466 -50.94 -23.79 -5.97
N GLY A 467 -51.31 -24.81 -6.75
CA GLY A 467 -50.39 -25.54 -7.64
C GLY A 467 -49.59 -24.66 -8.60
N TYR A 468 -50.24 -23.65 -9.19
CA TYR A 468 -49.57 -22.72 -10.09
C TYR A 468 -48.47 -21.90 -9.38
N SER A 469 -48.69 -21.51 -8.12
CA SER A 469 -47.71 -20.77 -7.32
C SER A 469 -46.47 -21.61 -7.06
N VAL A 470 -46.65 -22.87 -6.65
CA VAL A 470 -45.55 -23.82 -6.42
C VAL A 470 -44.81 -24.13 -7.73
N GLU A 471 -45.51 -24.40 -8.83
CA GLU A 471 -44.89 -24.63 -10.13
C GLU A 471 -44.03 -23.43 -10.56
N LYS A 472 -44.55 -22.21 -10.41
CA LYS A 472 -43.81 -20.98 -10.72
C LYS A 472 -42.55 -20.86 -9.87
N SER A 473 -42.62 -21.13 -8.56
CA SER A 473 -41.43 -21.13 -7.69
C SER A 473 -40.41 -22.20 -8.10
N MET A 474 -40.86 -23.39 -8.49
CA MET A 474 -39.97 -24.44 -8.97
C MET A 474 -39.29 -24.07 -10.30
N SER A 475 -40.04 -23.47 -11.23
CA SER A 475 -39.46 -22.92 -12.47
C SER A 475 -38.43 -21.83 -12.17
N GLN A 476 -38.69 -20.93 -11.22
CA GLN A 476 -37.70 -19.92 -10.81
C GLN A 476 -36.41 -20.55 -10.26
N CYS A 477 -36.52 -21.63 -9.45
CA CYS A 477 -35.33 -22.34 -8.97
C CYS A 477 -34.55 -23.00 -10.12
N TYR A 478 -35.25 -23.60 -11.08
CA TYR A 478 -34.61 -24.17 -12.27
C TYR A 478 -33.95 -23.09 -13.13
N ASP A 479 -34.61 -21.96 -13.38
CA ASP A 479 -34.08 -20.85 -14.16
C ASP A 479 -32.79 -20.31 -13.56
N LEU A 480 -32.72 -20.17 -12.22
CA LEU A 480 -31.49 -19.78 -11.51
C LEU A 480 -30.35 -20.78 -11.76
N LEU A 481 -30.62 -22.09 -11.63
CA LEU A 481 -29.63 -23.13 -11.88
C LEU A 481 -29.21 -23.20 -13.36
N SER A 482 -30.13 -22.93 -14.28
CA SER A 482 -29.89 -22.89 -15.73
C SER A 482 -29.03 -21.70 -16.13
N ILE A 483 -29.29 -20.52 -15.58
CA ILE A 483 -28.44 -19.34 -15.76
C ILE A 483 -27.03 -19.62 -15.22
N LEU A 484 -26.92 -20.16 -14.00
CA LEU A 484 -25.64 -20.52 -13.41
C LEU A 484 -24.87 -21.54 -14.26
N SER A 485 -25.57 -22.55 -14.75
CA SER A 485 -25.05 -23.56 -15.68
C SER A 485 -24.46 -22.91 -16.93
N GLY A 486 -25.19 -22.01 -17.58
CA GLY A 486 -24.74 -21.29 -18.77
C GLY A 486 -23.49 -20.43 -18.51
N LEU A 487 -23.40 -19.78 -17.35
CA LEU A 487 -22.25 -18.95 -16.99
C LEU A 487 -20.97 -19.77 -16.71
N TRP A 488 -21.11 -21.01 -16.22
CA TRP A 488 -19.96 -21.81 -15.78
C TRP A 488 -19.48 -22.84 -16.79
N ARG A 489 -20.38 -23.35 -17.64
CA ARG A 489 -20.11 -24.48 -18.55
C ARG A 489 -18.92 -24.23 -19.47
N ASP A 490 -18.81 -23.02 -20.01
CA ASP A 490 -17.76 -22.67 -20.97
C ASP A 490 -16.48 -22.12 -20.31
N ILE A 491 -16.43 -22.08 -18.98
CA ILE A 491 -15.32 -21.52 -18.21
C ILE A 491 -14.62 -22.62 -17.43
N LEU A 492 -15.37 -23.38 -16.63
CA LEU A 492 -14.82 -24.40 -15.74
C LEU A 492 -14.48 -25.69 -16.50
N PRO A 493 -13.45 -26.43 -16.04
CA PRO A 493 -13.24 -27.82 -16.45
C PRO A 493 -14.49 -28.67 -16.22
N SER A 494 -14.81 -29.59 -17.13
CA SER A 494 -16.08 -30.34 -17.07
C SER A 494 -16.30 -31.08 -15.75
N THR A 495 -15.26 -31.68 -15.16
CA THR A 495 -15.38 -32.41 -13.89
C THR A 495 -15.69 -31.49 -12.72
N VAL A 496 -15.06 -30.31 -12.71
CA VAL A 496 -15.27 -29.25 -11.71
C VAL A 496 -16.67 -28.68 -11.88
N TYR A 497 -17.05 -28.34 -13.11
CA TYR A 497 -18.39 -27.87 -13.46
C TYR A 497 -19.47 -28.82 -12.94
N CYS A 498 -19.43 -30.10 -13.31
CA CYS A 498 -20.41 -31.10 -12.89
C CYS A 498 -20.51 -31.23 -11.36
N LYS A 499 -19.36 -31.18 -10.66
CA LYS A 499 -19.33 -31.23 -9.20
C LYS A 499 -20.06 -30.04 -8.56
N PHE A 500 -19.81 -28.81 -9.01
CA PHE A 500 -20.38 -27.61 -8.38
C PHE A 500 -21.82 -27.32 -8.82
N ILE A 501 -22.18 -27.58 -10.08
CA ILE A 501 -23.59 -27.51 -10.51
C ILE A 501 -24.42 -28.60 -9.83
N GLY A 502 -23.89 -29.81 -9.68
CA GLY A 502 -24.54 -30.90 -8.96
C GLY A 502 -24.72 -30.60 -7.47
N TYR A 503 -23.72 -30.01 -6.82
CA TYR A 503 -23.85 -29.53 -5.44
C TYR A 503 -24.98 -28.50 -5.30
N SER A 504 -25.10 -27.56 -6.24
CA SER A 504 -26.17 -26.56 -6.26
C SER A 504 -27.55 -27.19 -6.49
N CYS A 505 -27.67 -28.13 -7.43
CA CYS A 505 -28.89 -28.89 -7.69
C CYS A 505 -29.31 -29.73 -6.48
N ASN A 506 -28.34 -30.32 -5.77
CA ASN A 506 -28.60 -31.07 -4.55
C ASN A 506 -29.22 -30.20 -3.46
N GLY A 507 -28.82 -28.92 -3.35
CA GLY A 507 -29.44 -27.98 -2.42
C GLY A 507 -30.94 -27.81 -2.68
N LEU A 508 -31.37 -27.70 -3.95
CA LEU A 508 -32.79 -27.69 -4.30
C LEU A 508 -33.47 -29.00 -3.87
N PHE A 509 -32.88 -30.15 -4.20
CA PHE A 509 -33.49 -31.44 -3.90
C PHE A 509 -33.63 -31.65 -2.38
N GLU A 510 -32.62 -31.27 -1.61
CA GLU A 510 -32.65 -31.32 -0.16
C GLU A 510 -33.75 -30.42 0.41
N CYS A 511 -33.93 -29.21 -0.12
CA CYS A 511 -35.05 -28.33 0.26
C CYS A 511 -36.40 -29.00 0.03
N LEU A 512 -36.61 -29.58 -1.15
CA LEU A 512 -37.89 -30.21 -1.53
C LEU A 512 -38.18 -31.44 -0.67
N VAL A 513 -37.18 -32.32 -0.52
CA VAL A 513 -37.25 -33.51 0.33
C VAL A 513 -37.62 -33.11 1.75
N ASN A 514 -36.95 -32.11 2.32
CA ASN A 514 -37.22 -31.64 3.68
C ASN A 514 -38.62 -31.08 3.82
N LYS A 515 -39.11 -30.28 2.86
CA LYS A 515 -40.48 -29.74 2.88
C LYS A 515 -41.53 -30.84 2.81
N LEU A 516 -41.34 -31.86 1.98
CA LEU A 516 -42.30 -32.96 1.86
C LEU A 516 -42.46 -33.74 3.17
N PHE A 517 -41.38 -33.94 3.92
CA PHE A 517 -41.45 -34.61 5.22
C PHE A 517 -42.05 -33.77 6.35
N THR A 518 -42.32 -32.48 6.13
CA THR A 518 -43.06 -31.63 7.09
C THR A 518 -44.57 -31.68 6.90
N LEU A 519 -45.07 -32.31 5.84
CA LEU A 519 -46.49 -32.37 5.53
C LEU A 519 -47.19 -33.44 6.38
N GLU A 520 -48.21 -33.04 7.15
CA GLU A 520 -48.98 -33.97 7.99
C GLU A 520 -50.08 -34.70 7.21
N ASP A 521 -50.80 -33.98 6.34
CA ASP A 521 -51.89 -34.48 5.50
C ASP A 521 -51.77 -33.91 4.08
N ILE A 522 -51.94 -34.77 3.07
CA ILE A 522 -51.85 -34.42 1.65
C ILE A 522 -53.11 -34.94 0.94
N SER A 523 -53.87 -34.02 0.32
CA SER A 523 -55.02 -34.43 -0.49
C SER A 523 -54.59 -35.20 -1.75
N ALA A 524 -55.42 -36.11 -2.26
CA ALA A 524 -55.12 -36.85 -3.48
C ALA A 524 -54.83 -35.93 -4.69
N THR A 525 -55.63 -34.85 -4.83
CA THR A 525 -55.40 -33.83 -5.88
C THR A 525 -54.09 -33.09 -5.70
N SER A 526 -53.69 -32.79 -4.46
CA SER A 526 -52.41 -32.14 -4.17
C SER A 526 -51.23 -33.09 -4.42
N ALA A 527 -51.36 -34.38 -4.09
CA ALA A 527 -50.35 -35.40 -4.36
C ALA A 527 -50.06 -35.55 -5.86
N GLU A 528 -51.11 -35.57 -6.69
CA GLU A 528 -50.98 -35.56 -8.16
C GLU A 528 -50.25 -34.30 -8.67
N GLN A 529 -50.58 -33.12 -8.12
CA GLN A 529 -49.90 -31.86 -8.45
C GLN A 529 -48.43 -31.84 -8.02
N TYR A 530 -48.10 -32.26 -6.79
CA TYR A 530 -46.70 -32.39 -6.34
C TYR A 530 -45.91 -33.33 -7.25
N SER A 531 -46.48 -34.51 -7.56
CA SER A 531 -45.84 -35.48 -8.44
C SER A 531 -45.58 -34.89 -9.82
N SER A 532 -46.56 -34.19 -10.42
CA SER A 532 -46.40 -33.52 -11.72
C SER A 532 -45.29 -32.48 -11.70
N ILE A 533 -45.32 -31.56 -10.73
CA ILE A 533 -44.35 -30.46 -10.59
C ILE A 533 -42.94 -30.98 -10.36
N PHE A 534 -42.76 -31.92 -9.43
CA PHE A 534 -41.43 -32.45 -9.13
C PHE A 534 -40.91 -33.39 -10.22
N ASN A 535 -41.78 -34.13 -10.92
CA ASN A 535 -41.37 -34.93 -12.07
C ASN A 535 -40.84 -34.06 -13.22
N LYS A 536 -41.40 -32.84 -13.40
CA LYS A 536 -40.86 -31.86 -14.35
C LYS A 536 -39.44 -31.45 -13.95
N ILE A 537 -39.22 -31.08 -12.69
CA ILE A 537 -37.88 -30.74 -12.17
C ILE A 537 -36.89 -31.91 -12.32
N VAL A 538 -37.30 -33.14 -11.99
CA VAL A 538 -36.47 -34.33 -12.16
C VAL A 538 -36.11 -34.57 -13.64
N LYS A 539 -36.97 -34.21 -14.59
CA LYS A 539 -36.64 -34.30 -16.03
C LYS A 539 -35.75 -33.16 -16.51
N ASP A 540 -35.89 -31.98 -15.93
CA ASP A 540 -35.19 -30.77 -16.37
C ASP A 540 -33.74 -30.71 -15.84
N ILE A 541 -33.47 -31.09 -14.59
CA ILE A 541 -32.13 -31.02 -13.98
C ILE A 541 -31.02 -31.75 -14.77
N PRO A 542 -31.23 -32.98 -15.31
CA PRO A 542 -30.24 -33.66 -16.14
C PRO A 542 -29.74 -32.86 -17.34
N THR A 543 -30.57 -31.97 -17.90
CA THR A 543 -30.21 -31.13 -19.07
C THR A 543 -29.09 -30.12 -18.77
N LEU A 544 -28.84 -29.86 -17.48
CA LEU A 544 -27.75 -28.98 -17.04
C LEU A 544 -26.38 -29.66 -17.15
N PHE A 545 -26.31 -30.98 -17.29
CA PHE A 545 -25.06 -31.74 -17.35
C PHE A 545 -24.66 -32.07 -18.79
N PRO A 546 -23.35 -32.19 -19.10
CA PRO A 546 -22.89 -32.61 -20.43
C PRO A 546 -23.38 -34.02 -20.79
N GLU A 547 -23.35 -34.94 -19.82
CA GLU A 547 -23.94 -36.28 -19.92
C GLU A 547 -25.10 -36.39 -18.91
N PRO A 548 -26.37 -36.27 -19.37
CA PRO A 548 -27.54 -36.25 -18.49
C PRO A 548 -27.69 -37.51 -17.63
N LYS A 549 -27.21 -38.66 -18.10
CA LYS A 549 -27.31 -39.93 -17.36
C LYS A 549 -26.46 -39.94 -16.09
N GLU A 550 -25.43 -39.11 -16.03
CA GLU A 550 -24.47 -39.09 -14.93
C GLU A 550 -24.85 -38.13 -13.78
N VAL A 551 -26.02 -37.50 -13.86
CA VAL A 551 -26.54 -36.59 -12.82
C VAL A 551 -26.49 -37.20 -11.41
N HIS A 552 -26.79 -38.49 -11.29
CA HIS A 552 -26.83 -39.22 -10.02
C HIS A 552 -25.46 -39.30 -9.33
N ARG A 553 -24.35 -39.15 -10.07
CA ARG A 553 -23.00 -39.10 -9.50
C ARG A 553 -22.71 -37.79 -8.77
N TYR A 554 -23.38 -36.70 -9.17
CA TYR A 554 -23.10 -35.35 -8.68
C TYR A 554 -24.21 -34.79 -7.79
N VAL A 555 -25.40 -35.39 -7.79
CA VAL A 555 -26.57 -34.97 -7.00
C VAL A 555 -26.91 -36.08 -5.99
N PRO A 556 -26.38 -36.04 -4.75
CA PRO A 556 -26.62 -37.09 -3.74
C PRO A 556 -28.10 -37.43 -3.48
N LYS A 557 -28.99 -36.43 -3.49
CA LYS A 557 -30.43 -36.61 -3.24
C LYS A 557 -31.24 -37.04 -4.47
N TRP A 558 -30.57 -37.37 -5.58
CA TRP A 558 -31.20 -37.69 -6.85
C TRP A 558 -32.23 -38.82 -6.75
N TRP A 559 -31.79 -40.00 -6.30
CA TRP A 559 -32.64 -41.18 -6.21
C TRP A 559 -33.73 -41.03 -5.16
N GLN A 560 -33.40 -40.42 -4.02
CA GLN A 560 -34.37 -40.09 -2.97
C GLN A 560 -35.54 -39.25 -3.50
N LEU A 561 -35.31 -38.18 -4.28
CA LEU A 561 -36.41 -37.38 -4.84
C LEU A 561 -37.21 -38.17 -5.89
N ASN A 562 -36.56 -38.99 -6.72
CA ASN A 562 -37.24 -39.86 -7.69
C ASN A 562 -38.22 -40.82 -6.99
N GLU A 563 -37.80 -41.44 -5.89
CA GLU A 563 -38.67 -42.33 -5.10
C GLU A 563 -39.80 -41.57 -4.41
N LEU A 564 -39.59 -40.33 -3.96
CA LEU A 564 -40.68 -39.48 -3.45
C LEU A 564 -41.71 -39.15 -4.52
N VAL A 565 -41.28 -38.79 -5.73
CA VAL A 565 -42.17 -38.53 -6.88
C VAL A 565 -43.01 -39.77 -7.23
N TYR A 566 -42.40 -40.95 -7.16
CA TYR A 566 -43.09 -42.23 -7.33
C TYR A 566 -44.17 -42.43 -6.26
N ILE A 567 -43.82 -42.30 -4.97
CA ILE A 567 -44.77 -42.47 -3.86
C ILE A 567 -45.99 -41.55 -4.00
N LEU A 568 -45.77 -40.27 -4.34
CA LEU A 568 -46.84 -39.26 -4.47
C LEU A 568 -47.88 -39.61 -5.55
N SER A 569 -47.54 -40.48 -6.51
CA SER A 569 -48.43 -40.91 -7.60
C SER A 569 -48.87 -42.37 -7.51
N SER A 570 -48.48 -43.09 -6.46
CA SER A 570 -48.65 -44.53 -6.34
C SER A 570 -49.79 -44.93 -5.40
N SER A 571 -50.39 -46.10 -5.63
CA SER A 571 -51.31 -46.70 -4.67
C SER A 571 -50.55 -47.38 -3.51
N MET A 572 -51.23 -47.66 -2.38
CA MET A 572 -50.63 -48.42 -1.28
C MET A 572 -50.02 -49.76 -1.72
N LYS A 573 -50.64 -50.44 -2.69
CA LYS A 573 -50.14 -51.72 -3.23
C LYS A 573 -48.86 -51.53 -4.04
N ASP A 574 -48.78 -50.47 -4.84
CA ASP A 574 -47.59 -50.17 -5.64
C ASP A 574 -46.39 -49.76 -4.76
N ILE A 575 -46.68 -49.10 -3.63
CA ILE A 575 -45.68 -48.78 -2.60
C ILE A 575 -45.20 -50.07 -1.90
N GLU A 576 -46.11 -50.97 -1.53
CA GLU A 576 -45.77 -52.29 -0.96
C GLU A 576 -44.87 -53.10 -1.91
N ASN A 577 -45.24 -53.15 -3.20
CA ASN A 577 -44.46 -53.85 -4.22
C ASN A 577 -43.06 -53.24 -4.41
N ARG A 578 -42.93 -51.90 -4.39
CA ARG A 578 -41.64 -51.23 -4.57
C ARG A 578 -40.78 -51.22 -3.30
N TRP A 579 -41.38 -51.47 -2.14
CA TRP A 579 -40.66 -51.77 -0.90
C TRP A 579 -40.01 -53.16 -0.94
N ALA A 580 -40.70 -54.15 -1.53
CA ALA A 580 -40.21 -55.51 -1.76
C ALA A 580 -39.50 -56.13 -0.53
N ASP A 581 -40.21 -56.20 0.59
CA ASP A 581 -39.73 -56.76 1.86
C ASP A 581 -38.37 -56.22 2.32
N GLY A 582 -38.17 -54.90 2.19
CA GLY A 582 -36.94 -54.22 2.61
C GLY A 582 -35.78 -54.31 1.63
N LYS A 583 -35.98 -54.91 0.44
CA LYS A 583 -34.94 -55.10 -0.59
C LYS A 583 -35.18 -54.28 -1.86
N GLY A 584 -36.30 -53.57 -1.93
CA GLY A 584 -36.69 -52.78 -3.09
C GLY A 584 -36.02 -51.39 -3.15
N PRO A 585 -36.16 -50.68 -4.27
CA PRO A 585 -35.60 -49.33 -4.45
C PRO A 585 -35.99 -48.34 -3.35
N LEU A 586 -37.21 -48.45 -2.82
CA LEU A 586 -37.68 -47.62 -1.71
C LEU A 586 -36.87 -47.81 -0.43
N ALA A 587 -36.46 -49.05 -0.13
CA ALA A 587 -35.71 -49.37 1.09
C ALA A 587 -34.26 -48.87 1.04
N ASN A 588 -33.68 -48.74 -0.16
CA ASN A 588 -32.33 -48.24 -0.35
C ASN A 588 -32.23 -46.72 -0.11
N GLU A 589 -33.28 -45.98 -0.45
CA GLU A 589 -33.24 -44.50 -0.49
C GLU A 589 -34.00 -43.81 0.65
N LEU A 590 -34.96 -44.50 1.29
CA LEU A 590 -35.80 -43.95 2.34
C LEU A 590 -35.76 -44.78 3.61
N LYS A 591 -35.67 -44.09 4.75
CA LYS A 591 -35.79 -44.73 6.06
C LYS A 591 -37.23 -45.13 6.34
N VAL A 592 -37.41 -46.15 7.17
CA VAL A 592 -38.74 -46.65 7.58
C VAL A 592 -39.64 -45.54 8.14
N ASP A 593 -39.07 -44.67 8.98
CA ASP A 593 -39.82 -43.55 9.57
C ASP A 593 -40.28 -42.54 8.51
N GLN A 594 -39.47 -42.31 7.47
CA GLN A 594 -39.81 -41.45 6.34
C GLN A 594 -40.96 -42.05 5.51
N ILE A 595 -40.92 -43.35 5.23
CA ILE A 595 -42.01 -44.05 4.50
C ILE A 595 -43.30 -44.03 5.33
N LYS A 596 -43.20 -44.27 6.64
CA LYS A 596 -44.33 -44.19 7.58
C LYS A 596 -44.94 -42.79 7.62
N CYS A 597 -44.12 -41.74 7.62
CA CYS A 597 -44.57 -40.35 7.56
C CYS A 597 -45.39 -40.11 6.29
N LEU A 598 -44.86 -40.47 5.12
CA LEU A 598 -45.55 -40.28 3.83
C LEU A 598 -46.84 -41.10 3.71
N LEU A 599 -46.84 -42.37 4.16
CA LEU A 599 -48.05 -43.20 4.15
C LEU A 599 -49.16 -42.64 5.04
N LYS A 600 -48.80 -42.01 6.16
CA LYS A 600 -49.76 -41.34 7.02
C LYS A 600 -50.33 -40.09 6.37
N ALA A 601 -49.50 -39.32 5.69
CA ALA A 601 -49.89 -38.08 5.02
C ALA A 601 -50.75 -38.31 3.77
N LEU A 602 -50.50 -39.37 3.00
CA LEU A 602 -51.17 -39.63 1.72
C LEU A 602 -52.47 -40.45 1.84
N PHE A 603 -52.59 -41.32 2.86
CA PHE A 603 -53.68 -42.28 2.94
C PHE A 603 -54.44 -42.14 4.25
N GLN A 604 -55.78 -42.21 4.18
CA GLN A 604 -56.64 -42.21 5.36
C GLN A 604 -56.36 -43.41 6.28
N ASN A 605 -56.72 -43.26 7.56
CA ASN A 605 -56.58 -44.33 8.54
C ASN A 605 -57.53 -45.49 8.26
N THR A 606 -56.99 -46.54 7.64
CA THR A 606 -57.71 -47.77 7.29
C THR A 606 -56.94 -48.99 7.76
N ASP A 607 -57.62 -50.13 7.94
CA ASP A 607 -56.97 -51.40 8.30
C ASP A 607 -55.89 -51.81 7.29
N ARG A 608 -56.11 -51.49 6.00
CA ARG A 608 -55.13 -51.73 4.93
C ARG A 608 -53.85 -50.92 5.15
N ARG A 609 -53.97 -49.63 5.48
CA ARG A 609 -52.81 -48.78 5.81
C ARG A 609 -52.09 -49.28 7.05
N ALA A 610 -52.83 -49.67 8.09
CA ALA A 610 -52.26 -50.21 9.33
C ALA A 610 -51.50 -51.53 9.10
N ALA A 611 -52.06 -52.43 8.27
CA ALA A 611 -51.43 -53.68 7.87
C ALA A 611 -50.12 -53.43 7.09
N LEU A 612 -50.15 -52.53 6.11
CA LEU A 612 -48.96 -52.16 5.33
C LEU A 612 -47.86 -51.54 6.21
N LEU A 613 -48.22 -50.62 7.12
CA LEU A 613 -47.26 -50.04 8.05
C LEU A 613 -46.62 -51.10 8.96
N LYS A 614 -47.41 -52.07 9.45
CA LYS A 614 -46.90 -53.19 10.24
C LYS A 614 -45.97 -54.08 9.42
N HIS A 615 -46.31 -54.32 8.15
CA HIS A 615 -45.49 -55.11 7.22
C HIS A 615 -44.13 -54.46 6.95
N ILE A 616 -44.11 -53.16 6.64
CA ILE A 616 -42.87 -52.39 6.41
C ILE A 616 -41.99 -52.40 7.67
N LEU A 617 -42.59 -52.20 8.87
CA LEU A 617 -41.85 -52.26 10.12
C LEU A 617 -41.23 -53.65 10.39
N ALA A 618 -41.92 -54.73 10.04
CA ALA A 618 -41.45 -56.09 10.27
C ALA A 618 -40.32 -56.50 9.31
N THR A 619 -40.36 -56.02 8.07
CA THR A 619 -39.42 -56.39 6.99
C THR A 619 -38.21 -55.46 6.88
N ALA A 620 -38.20 -54.33 7.59
CA ALA A 620 -37.07 -53.41 7.58
C ALA A 620 -35.85 -53.83 8.41
N GLN A 621 -35.99 -54.85 9.26
CA GLN A 621 -34.93 -55.34 10.16
C GLN A 621 -34.35 -56.70 9.72
N SER A 622 -34.81 -57.25 8.59
CA SER A 622 -34.35 -58.49 7.97
C SER A 622 -33.52 -58.21 6.74
#